data_AF-A0A2W6V3I2-F1
#
_entry.id   AF-A0A2W6V3I2-F1
#
_cell.length_a   1.000
_cell.length_b   1.000
_cell.length_c   1.000
_cell.angle_alpha   90.00
_cell.angle_beta   90.00
_cell.angle_gamma   90.00
#
_symmetry.space_group_name_H-M   'P 1'
#
loop_
_entity.id
_entity.type
_entity.pdbx_description
1 polymer ?
#
loop_
_entity_poly.entity_id
_entity_poly.type
_entity_poly.pdbx_seq_one_letter_code
_entity_poly.pdbx_strand_id
1 'polypeptide(L)'
;MVPAWVAGFCAAGAPLGLLEPLVRRGVDVSVVETVEWNPQSKSSDPALVNRFPLGHLVSATNPQGALAWFQANPGRINEVDSRGMGLLHRLASTRWSDGANQGFVWAPFVRAVMEAGGDLGALTPQGFGVLHLLLENPSAWWVESFEDVIVLLHQASPGLMEQPDKRGRRPWEMLAEWLREKEQEIPLRSWPKLKALLHCHRLNQTLEEGIPAGETGRARL
;
A
#
# COMPACT_ATOMS: atom_id res chain seq x y z
N MET A 1 25.34 -17.51 -27.51
CA MET A 1 24.25 -18.51 -27.59
C MET A 1 23.91 -18.92 -26.16
N VAL A 2 22.79 -18.46 -25.63
CA VAL A 2 22.36 -18.81 -24.26
C VAL A 2 21.59 -20.13 -24.32
N PRO A 3 21.92 -21.15 -23.50
CA PRO A 3 21.21 -22.41 -23.50
C PRO A 3 19.73 -22.25 -23.14
N ALA A 4 18.84 -22.98 -23.81
CA ALA A 4 17.38 -22.88 -23.64
C ALA A 4 16.88 -23.09 -22.19
N TRP A 5 17.66 -23.76 -21.34
CA TRP A 5 17.31 -23.97 -19.94
C TRP A 5 17.51 -22.72 -19.06
N VAL A 6 18.27 -21.72 -19.50
CA VAL A 6 18.44 -20.44 -18.81
C VAL A 6 17.21 -19.54 -18.99
N ALA A 7 16.55 -19.60 -20.16
CA ALA A 7 15.33 -18.83 -20.41
C ALA A 7 14.13 -19.27 -19.55
N GLY A 8 14.09 -20.55 -19.15
CA GLY A 8 13.03 -21.08 -18.28
C GLY A 8 13.13 -20.60 -16.83
N PHE A 9 14.31 -20.22 -16.34
CA PHE A 9 14.52 -19.79 -14.96
C PHE A 9 14.03 -18.35 -14.69
N CYS A 10 14.05 -17.48 -15.71
CA CYS A 10 13.66 -16.08 -15.57
C CYS A 10 12.14 -15.86 -15.54
N ALA A 11 11.35 -16.77 -16.11
CA ALA A 11 9.89 -16.67 -16.15
C ALA A 11 9.18 -17.06 -14.82
N ALA A 12 9.90 -17.70 -13.89
CA ALA A 12 9.30 -18.31 -12.69
C ALA A 12 9.63 -17.59 -11.36
N GLY A 13 10.22 -16.38 -11.39
CA GLY A 13 10.50 -15.63 -10.16
C GLY A 13 11.53 -16.30 -9.25
N ALA A 14 12.67 -16.74 -9.80
CA ALA A 14 13.73 -17.34 -9.01
C ALA A 14 14.41 -16.32 -8.06
N PRO A 15 14.74 -16.70 -6.82
CA PRO A 15 15.37 -15.80 -5.84
C PRO A 15 16.79 -15.38 -6.27
N LEU A 16 17.13 -14.12 -5.98
CA LEU A 16 18.38 -13.42 -6.34
C LEU A 16 19.68 -14.21 -6.04
N GLY A 17 19.66 -15.15 -5.10
CA GLY A 17 20.80 -16.00 -4.75
C GLY A 17 21.30 -16.94 -5.87
N LEU A 18 20.54 -17.12 -6.95
CA LEU A 18 20.94 -17.97 -8.08
C LEU A 18 21.72 -17.24 -9.19
N LEU A 19 21.77 -15.91 -9.17
CA LEU A 19 22.48 -15.12 -10.20
C LEU A 19 23.97 -14.94 -9.88
N GLU A 20 24.34 -15.04 -8.60
CA GLU A 20 25.72 -14.82 -8.13
C GLU A 20 26.76 -15.77 -8.75
N PRO A 21 26.49 -17.08 -8.93
CA PRO A 21 27.44 -17.99 -9.56
C PRO A 21 27.67 -17.73 -11.06
N LEU A 22 26.70 -17.11 -11.74
CA LEU A 22 26.76 -16.83 -13.18
C LEU A 22 27.61 -15.59 -13.47
N VAL A 23 27.45 -14.54 -12.67
CA VAL A 23 28.29 -13.33 -12.72
C VAL A 23 29.76 -13.69 -12.43
N ARG A 24 30.01 -14.53 -11.42
CA ARG A 24 31.37 -15.01 -11.09
C ARG A 24 32.04 -15.81 -12.21
N ARG A 25 31.28 -16.35 -13.16
CA ARG A 25 31.80 -17.08 -14.33
C ARG A 25 32.01 -16.20 -15.56
N GLY A 26 31.91 -14.88 -15.41
CA GLY A 26 32.11 -13.95 -16.52
C GLY A 26 30.98 -13.97 -17.55
N VAL A 27 29.80 -14.48 -17.17
CA VAL A 27 28.61 -14.39 -18.01
C VAL A 27 28.14 -12.95 -17.99
N ASP A 28 28.20 -12.30 -19.15
CA ASP A 28 27.74 -10.94 -19.32
C ASP A 28 26.21 -10.86 -19.18
N VAL A 29 25.74 -10.43 -18.01
CA VAL A 29 24.32 -10.20 -17.70
C VAL A 29 23.83 -8.84 -18.22
N SER A 30 24.68 -8.03 -18.87
CA SER A 30 24.23 -6.80 -19.54
C SER A 30 23.44 -7.09 -20.84
N VAL A 31 23.42 -8.35 -21.27
CA VAL A 31 22.50 -8.88 -22.29
C VAL A 31 21.39 -9.71 -21.62
N VAL A 32 20.80 -9.21 -20.54
CA VAL A 32 19.37 -9.39 -20.38
C VAL A 32 18.79 -8.28 -21.24
N GLU A 33 18.56 -8.58 -22.52
CA GLU A 33 17.69 -7.75 -23.35
C GLU A 33 16.52 -7.35 -22.46
N THR A 34 16.29 -6.04 -22.34
CA THR A 34 14.96 -5.53 -22.13
C THR A 34 14.06 -6.37 -23.02
N VAL A 35 13.43 -7.39 -22.44
CA VAL A 35 12.36 -8.10 -23.10
C VAL A 35 11.35 -6.99 -23.29
N GLU A 36 11.35 -6.41 -24.48
CA GLU A 36 10.27 -5.55 -24.93
C GLU A 36 9.03 -6.35 -24.59
N TRP A 37 8.30 -5.80 -23.63
CA TRP A 37 7.10 -6.39 -23.10
C TRP A 37 6.24 -6.79 -24.31
N ASN A 38 5.88 -8.07 -24.38
CA ASN A 38 5.12 -8.63 -25.49
C ASN A 38 3.63 -8.64 -25.10
N PRO A 39 2.78 -7.74 -25.65
CA PRO A 39 1.35 -7.70 -25.37
C PRO A 39 0.57 -8.95 -25.80
N GLN A 40 1.20 -9.91 -26.48
CA GLN A 40 0.49 -11.07 -27.02
C GLN A 40 0.43 -12.28 -26.09
N SER A 41 0.90 -12.20 -24.84
CA SER A 41 0.69 -13.28 -23.86
C SER A 41 -0.72 -13.21 -23.24
N LYS A 42 -1.72 -13.63 -24.04
CA LYS A 42 -3.06 -14.13 -23.64
C LYS A 42 -3.81 -13.36 -22.54
N SER A 43 -3.80 -12.04 -22.61
CA SER A 43 -4.98 -11.27 -22.23
C SER A 43 -5.58 -10.70 -23.52
N SER A 44 -6.78 -11.14 -23.87
CA SER A 44 -7.51 -10.68 -25.07
C SER A 44 -8.09 -9.27 -24.94
N ASP A 45 -7.69 -8.51 -23.92
CA ASP A 45 -8.19 -7.17 -23.67
C ASP A 45 -7.02 -6.16 -23.78
N PRO A 46 -6.91 -5.39 -24.88
CA PRO A 46 -5.91 -4.33 -24.99
C PRO A 46 -6.03 -3.25 -23.90
N ALA A 47 -7.12 -3.18 -23.13
CA ALA A 47 -7.23 -2.34 -21.93
C ALA A 47 -6.49 -2.90 -20.69
N LEU A 48 -6.08 -4.18 -20.70
CA LEU A 48 -5.24 -4.79 -19.66
C LEU A 48 -3.76 -4.44 -19.83
N VAL A 49 -3.37 -4.10 -21.06
CA VAL A 49 -2.01 -3.89 -21.55
C VAL A 49 -1.50 -2.47 -21.27
N ASN A 50 -2.38 -1.46 -21.33
CA ASN A 50 -2.08 -0.07 -20.91
C ASN A 50 -2.12 0.11 -19.38
N ARG A 51 -2.21 -0.97 -18.61
CA ARG A 51 -2.08 -0.90 -17.16
C ARG A 51 -0.62 -0.66 -16.88
N PHE A 52 -0.36 0.48 -16.26
CA PHE A 52 0.84 0.79 -15.53
C PHE A 52 1.61 -0.47 -15.12
N PRO A 53 2.93 -0.55 -15.38
CA PRO A 53 3.73 -1.63 -14.84
C PRO A 53 3.58 -1.71 -13.32
N LEU A 54 3.16 -0.65 -12.61
CA LEU A 54 2.80 -0.64 -11.19
C LEU A 54 1.80 -1.73 -10.79
N GLY A 55 0.73 -1.98 -11.54
CA GLY A 55 -0.24 -3.01 -11.17
C GLY A 55 0.33 -4.43 -11.23
N HIS A 56 1.33 -4.65 -12.10
CA HIS A 56 2.02 -5.92 -12.28
C HIS A 56 3.30 -6.03 -11.45
N LEU A 57 4.03 -4.93 -11.22
CA LEU A 57 5.22 -4.81 -10.38
C LEU A 57 4.86 -5.03 -8.92
N VAL A 58 3.68 -4.55 -8.53
CA VAL A 58 3.15 -4.62 -7.16
C VAL A 58 2.25 -5.85 -6.99
N SER A 59 2.25 -6.74 -7.99
CA SER A 59 1.94 -8.14 -7.74
C SER A 59 2.75 -8.56 -6.51
N ALA A 60 2.06 -9.11 -5.51
CA ALA A 60 2.63 -9.51 -4.23
C ALA A 60 3.80 -10.52 -4.35
N THR A 61 4.08 -10.99 -5.55
CA THR A 61 5.20 -11.86 -5.90
C THR A 61 6.57 -11.17 -5.99
N ASN A 62 6.67 -9.83 -6.04
CA ASN A 62 7.98 -9.15 -6.10
C ASN A 62 8.03 -7.74 -5.43
N PRO A 63 7.87 -7.64 -4.10
CA PRO A 63 8.01 -6.38 -3.37
C PRO A 63 9.35 -5.67 -3.61
N GLN A 64 10.45 -6.42 -3.73
CA GLN A 64 11.79 -5.86 -3.95
C GLN A 64 11.92 -5.24 -5.33
N GLY A 65 11.37 -5.87 -6.37
CA GLY A 65 11.34 -5.32 -7.72
C GLY A 65 10.50 -4.04 -7.81
N ALA A 66 9.35 -4.01 -7.13
CA ALA A 66 8.55 -2.80 -7.02
C ALA A 66 9.34 -1.68 -6.32
N LEU A 67 9.99 -1.98 -5.19
CA LEU A 67 10.83 -1.03 -4.46
C LEU A 67 11.98 -0.47 -5.32
N ALA A 68 12.73 -1.34 -5.99
CA ALA A 68 13.83 -0.94 -6.87
C ALA A 68 13.33 -0.05 -8.02
N TRP A 69 12.15 -0.35 -8.57
CA TRP A 69 11.54 0.48 -9.60
C TRP A 69 11.20 1.88 -9.09
N PHE A 70 10.66 2.02 -7.86
CA PHE A 70 10.36 3.34 -7.28
C PHE A 70 11.61 4.16 -7.03
N GLN A 71 12.66 3.53 -6.52
CA GLN A 71 13.94 4.19 -6.32
C GLN A 71 14.53 4.71 -7.64
N ALA A 72 14.33 3.97 -8.74
CA ALA A 72 14.73 4.40 -10.08
C ALA A 72 13.79 5.45 -10.70
N ASN A 73 12.55 5.58 -10.22
CA ASN A 73 11.50 6.42 -10.83
C ASN A 73 10.74 7.28 -9.80
N PRO A 74 11.42 8.10 -8.97
CA PRO A 74 10.75 8.83 -7.87
C PRO A 74 9.66 9.79 -8.37
N GLY A 75 9.84 10.40 -9.54
CA GLY A 75 8.84 11.31 -10.13
C GLY A 75 7.52 10.65 -10.55
N ARG A 76 7.44 9.32 -10.53
CA ARG A 76 6.26 8.55 -10.98
C ARG A 76 5.42 7.98 -9.82
N ILE A 77 5.82 8.23 -8.57
CA ILE A 77 5.19 7.61 -7.39
C ILE A 77 3.71 7.98 -7.22
N ASN A 78 3.33 9.18 -7.68
CA ASN A 78 1.98 9.74 -7.59
C ASN A 78 1.17 9.59 -8.87
N GLU A 79 1.71 8.90 -9.88
CA GLU A 79 0.94 8.59 -11.08
C GLU A 79 -0.25 7.70 -10.72
N VAL A 80 -1.40 8.04 -11.30
CA VAL A 80 -2.64 7.28 -11.15
C VAL A 80 -2.91 6.49 -12.42
N ASP A 81 -3.54 5.33 -12.26
CA ASP A 81 -3.97 4.53 -13.40
C ASP A 81 -5.23 5.07 -14.08
N SER A 82 -5.73 4.32 -15.07
CA SER A 82 -6.95 4.67 -15.82
C SER A 82 -8.24 4.72 -14.97
N ARG A 83 -8.21 4.26 -13.71
CA ARG A 83 -9.31 4.37 -12.75
C ARG A 83 -9.08 5.48 -11.73
N GLY A 84 -8.02 6.29 -11.89
CA GLY A 84 -7.63 7.32 -10.93
C GLY A 84 -7.06 6.74 -9.63
N MET A 85 -6.61 5.49 -9.62
CA MET A 85 -5.99 4.88 -8.46
C MET A 85 -4.47 5.00 -8.53
N GLY A 86 -3.90 5.69 -7.55
CA GLY A 86 -2.46 5.63 -7.28
C GLY A 86 -2.01 4.28 -6.74
N LEU A 87 -0.70 4.12 -6.63
CA LEU A 87 -0.05 2.91 -6.14
C LEU A 87 -0.60 2.40 -4.79
N LEU A 88 -0.67 3.28 -3.78
CA LEU A 88 -1.12 2.90 -2.44
C LEU A 88 -2.59 2.48 -2.44
N HIS A 89 -3.42 3.10 -3.27
CA HIS A 89 -4.80 2.68 -3.45
C HIS A 89 -4.89 1.27 -4.01
N ARG A 90 -4.07 0.95 -5.03
CA ARG A 90 -4.04 -0.38 -5.62
C ARG A 90 -3.65 -1.45 -4.62
N LEU A 91 -2.60 -1.19 -3.84
CA LEU A 91 -2.20 -2.07 -2.76
C LEU A 91 -3.32 -2.30 -1.75
N ALA A 92 -3.91 -1.22 -1.25
CA ALA A 92 -4.98 -1.28 -0.24
C ALA A 92 -6.23 -2.02 -0.77
N SER A 93 -6.54 -1.86 -2.04
CA SER A 93 -7.65 -2.55 -2.70
C SER A 93 -7.37 -4.01 -3.06
N THR A 94 -6.12 -4.46 -2.99
CA THR A 94 -5.76 -5.83 -3.37
C THR A 94 -6.30 -6.80 -2.32
N ARG A 95 -7.08 -7.79 -2.75
CA ARG A 95 -7.48 -8.91 -1.89
C ARG A 95 -6.33 -9.90 -1.80
N TRP A 96 -5.81 -10.10 -0.61
CA TRP A 96 -4.67 -10.98 -0.36
C TRP A 96 -5.20 -12.39 -0.10
N SER A 97 -5.49 -13.18 -1.13
CA SER A 97 -5.97 -14.55 -0.92
C SER A 97 -4.88 -15.47 -0.35
N ASP A 98 -5.30 -16.37 0.56
CA ASP A 98 -4.62 -17.17 1.59
C ASP A 98 -3.33 -17.98 1.28
N GLY A 99 -2.58 -17.70 0.21
CA GLY A 99 -1.33 -18.44 -0.02
C GLY A 99 -0.32 -17.81 -0.97
N ALA A 100 -0.75 -17.01 -1.94
CA ALA A 100 0.17 -16.47 -2.95
C ALA A 100 1.10 -15.37 -2.41
N ASN A 101 0.78 -14.81 -1.24
CA ASN A 101 1.38 -13.56 -0.76
C ASN A 101 2.02 -13.69 0.63
N GLN A 102 2.24 -14.92 1.10
CA GLN A 102 2.95 -15.17 2.36
C GLN A 102 4.38 -14.64 2.23
N GLY A 103 4.67 -13.53 2.90
CA GLY A 103 6.00 -12.89 2.89
C GLY A 103 6.04 -11.45 2.37
N PHE A 104 4.94 -10.90 1.85
CA PHE A 104 4.90 -9.47 1.55
C PHE A 104 4.79 -8.67 2.85
N VAL A 105 5.84 -7.90 3.17
CA VAL A 105 5.85 -7.00 4.32
C VAL A 105 5.39 -5.62 3.88
N TRP A 106 4.17 -5.26 4.26
CA TRP A 106 3.54 -4.00 3.88
C TRP A 106 4.27 -2.77 4.43
N ALA A 107 4.67 -2.80 5.71
CA ALA A 107 5.21 -1.61 6.37
C ALA A 107 6.50 -1.07 5.72
N PRO A 108 7.51 -1.89 5.37
CA PRO A 108 8.69 -1.42 4.61
C PRO A 108 8.32 -0.82 3.25
N PHE A 109 7.34 -1.41 2.56
CA PHE A 109 6.90 -0.89 1.28
C PHE A 109 6.26 0.49 1.42
N VAL A 110 5.34 0.66 2.37
CA VAL A 110 4.70 1.95 2.65
C VAL A 110 5.73 3.00 3.03
N ARG A 111 6.73 2.66 3.86
CA ARG A 111 7.85 3.57 4.18
C ARG A 111 8.59 4.02 2.93
N ALA A 112 8.91 3.09 2.03
CA ALA A 112 9.61 3.45 0.80
C ALA A 112 8.78 4.37 -0.12
N VAL A 113 7.47 4.14 -0.20
CA VAL A 113 6.57 5.05 -0.94
C VAL A 113 6.58 6.45 -0.32
N MET A 114 6.54 6.54 1.01
CA MET A 114 6.64 7.82 1.73
C MET A 114 7.98 8.51 1.49
N GLU A 115 9.09 7.77 1.59
CA GLU A 115 10.45 8.28 1.35
C GLU A 115 10.62 8.79 -0.09
N ALA A 116 9.92 8.17 -1.05
CA ALA A 116 9.88 8.61 -2.45
C ALA A 116 8.94 9.82 -2.68
N GLY A 117 8.28 10.37 -1.66
CA GLY A 117 7.35 11.50 -1.80
C GLY A 117 5.95 11.09 -2.27
N GLY A 118 5.53 9.87 -1.96
CA GLY A 118 4.18 9.40 -2.21
C GLY A 118 3.12 10.20 -1.47
N ASP A 119 2.10 10.66 -2.19
CA ASP A 119 0.96 11.39 -1.64
C ASP A 119 0.01 10.43 -0.92
N LEU A 120 0.08 10.44 0.41
CA LEU A 120 -0.80 9.63 1.26
C LEU A 120 -2.23 10.17 1.30
N GLY A 121 -2.43 11.46 1.04
CA GLY A 121 -3.73 12.14 1.10
C GLY A 121 -4.51 12.10 -0.22
N ALA A 122 -3.90 11.54 -1.26
CA ALA A 122 -4.54 11.31 -2.55
C ALA A 122 -5.86 10.56 -2.37
N LEU A 123 -6.84 10.95 -3.17
CA LEU A 123 -8.17 10.35 -3.18
C LEU A 123 -8.42 9.65 -4.51
N THR A 124 -9.06 8.50 -4.46
CA THR A 124 -9.68 7.90 -5.64
C THR A 124 -10.80 8.79 -6.18
N PRO A 125 -11.25 8.60 -7.43
CA PRO A 125 -12.43 9.30 -7.95
C PRO A 125 -13.70 9.06 -7.14
N GLN A 126 -13.74 8.03 -6.30
CA GLN A 126 -14.83 7.73 -5.36
C GLN A 126 -14.62 8.35 -3.97
N GLY A 127 -13.60 9.18 -3.78
CA GLY A 127 -13.31 9.86 -2.52
C GLY A 127 -12.71 8.96 -1.44
N PHE A 128 -12.32 7.72 -1.78
CA PHE A 128 -11.60 6.85 -0.84
C PHE A 128 -10.12 7.19 -0.86
N GLY A 129 -9.55 7.49 0.31
CA GLY A 129 -8.11 7.50 0.54
C GLY A 129 -7.56 6.11 0.88
N VAL A 130 -6.24 5.99 1.05
CA VAL A 130 -5.56 4.71 1.33
C VAL A 130 -6.11 3.98 2.57
N LEU A 131 -6.41 4.69 3.66
CA LEU A 131 -6.92 4.08 4.89
C LEU A 131 -8.34 3.54 4.72
N HIS A 132 -9.19 4.19 3.92
CA HIS A 132 -10.53 3.69 3.62
C HIS A 132 -10.46 2.33 2.92
N LEU A 133 -9.61 2.23 1.90
CA LEU A 133 -9.47 0.99 1.13
C LEU A 133 -8.86 -0.14 1.97
N LEU A 134 -7.92 0.18 2.87
CA LEU A 134 -7.36 -0.79 3.82
C LEU A 134 -8.42 -1.36 4.75
N LEU A 135 -9.28 -0.49 5.29
CA LEU A 135 -10.32 -0.87 6.25
C LEU A 135 -11.54 -1.52 5.59
N GLU A 136 -11.85 -1.16 4.34
CA GLU A 136 -12.92 -1.80 3.55
C GLU A 136 -12.53 -3.22 3.11
N ASN A 137 -11.25 -3.57 3.16
CA ASN A 137 -10.76 -4.86 2.70
C ASN A 137 -10.33 -5.73 3.89
N PRO A 138 -11.28 -6.45 4.53
CA PRO A 138 -11.02 -7.33 5.67
C PRO A 138 -10.26 -8.61 5.26
N SER A 139 -9.59 -8.60 4.11
CA SER A 139 -8.59 -9.58 3.73
C SER A 139 -7.17 -9.05 3.84
N ALA A 140 -6.98 -7.82 4.34
CA ALA A 140 -5.66 -7.24 4.56
C ALA A 140 -5.12 -7.46 5.99
N TRP A 141 -5.95 -7.90 6.95
CA TRP A 141 -5.56 -7.98 8.37
C TRP A 141 -4.75 -9.22 8.74
N TRP A 142 -4.71 -10.25 7.90
CA TRP A 142 -3.83 -11.41 8.10
C TRP A 142 -2.38 -11.16 7.71
N VAL A 143 -2.06 -9.97 7.20
CA VAL A 143 -0.67 -9.54 7.06
C VAL A 143 -0.12 -9.26 8.46
N GLU A 144 1.06 -9.81 8.80
CA GLU A 144 1.72 -9.69 10.11
C GLU A 144 2.09 -8.26 10.56
N SER A 145 1.52 -7.22 9.96
CA SER A 145 1.83 -5.82 10.20
C SER A 145 0.69 -4.86 9.88
N PHE A 146 -0.57 -5.34 9.79
CA PHE A 146 -1.71 -4.47 9.47
C PHE A 146 -1.82 -3.27 10.42
N GLU A 147 -1.71 -3.51 11.73
CA GLU A 147 -1.69 -2.47 12.74
C GLU A 147 -0.51 -1.51 12.57
N ASP A 148 0.66 -2.02 12.18
CA ASP A 148 1.85 -1.21 11.98
C ASP A 148 1.71 -0.31 10.75
N VAL A 149 0.99 -0.75 9.71
CA VAL A 149 0.67 0.08 8.55
C VAL A 149 -0.27 1.21 8.92
N ILE A 150 -1.34 0.93 9.68
CA ILE A 150 -2.26 1.97 10.14
C ILE A 150 -1.53 2.99 11.01
N VAL A 151 -0.74 2.52 11.99
CA VAL A 151 0.07 3.40 12.85
C VAL A 151 1.04 4.22 12.02
N LEU A 152 1.74 3.60 11.06
CA LEU A 152 2.69 4.28 10.19
C LEU A 152 2.02 5.39 9.37
N LEU A 153 0.90 5.08 8.71
CA LEU A 153 0.16 6.06 7.90
C LEU A 153 -0.38 7.20 8.76
N HIS A 154 -0.91 6.91 9.95
CA HIS A 154 -1.37 7.93 10.89
C HIS A 154 -0.23 8.82 11.40
N GLN A 155 0.93 8.25 11.74
CA GLN A 155 2.10 9.02 12.15
C GLN A 155 2.64 9.91 11.02
N ALA A 156 2.59 9.41 9.79
CA ALA A 156 3.02 10.15 8.60
C ALA A 156 2.10 11.32 8.27
N SER A 157 0.79 11.13 8.43
CA SER A 157 -0.22 12.14 8.15
C SER A 157 -1.45 11.92 9.03
N PRO A 158 -1.52 12.59 10.21
CA PRO A 158 -2.62 12.41 11.16
C PRO A 158 -3.99 12.76 10.55
N GLY A 159 -4.02 13.70 9.61
CA GLY A 159 -5.23 14.15 8.92
C GLY A 159 -5.90 13.07 8.05
N LEU A 160 -5.19 11.99 7.70
CA LEU A 160 -5.78 10.89 6.93
C LEU A 160 -6.96 10.25 7.64
N MET A 161 -6.92 10.17 8.97
CA MET A 161 -7.99 9.57 9.76
C MET A 161 -9.26 10.43 9.80
N GLU A 162 -9.16 11.73 9.49
CA GLU A 162 -10.29 12.65 9.51
C GLU A 162 -10.90 12.90 8.13
N GLN A 163 -10.26 12.40 7.07
CA GLN A 163 -10.70 12.60 5.70
C GLN A 163 -11.98 11.80 5.44
N PRO A 164 -13.14 12.43 5.19
CA PRO A 164 -14.37 11.68 4.92
C PRO A 164 -14.36 11.11 3.50
N ASP A 165 -14.89 9.89 3.34
CA ASP A 165 -15.23 9.33 2.03
C ASP A 165 -16.47 10.02 1.42
N LYS A 166 -16.88 9.59 0.22
CA LYS A 166 -18.12 10.09 -0.43
C LYS A 166 -19.41 9.80 0.34
N ARG A 167 -19.38 8.88 1.30
CA ARG A 167 -20.51 8.55 2.19
C ARG A 167 -20.45 9.35 3.49
N GLY A 168 -19.44 10.21 3.66
CA GLY A 168 -19.20 10.98 4.88
C GLY A 168 -18.53 10.18 5.99
N ARG A 169 -18.11 8.93 5.74
CA ARG A 169 -17.47 8.09 6.75
C ARG A 169 -15.98 8.40 6.82
N ARG A 170 -15.45 8.47 8.03
CA ARG A 170 -14.02 8.68 8.29
C ARG A 170 -13.30 7.36 8.55
N PRO A 171 -12.00 7.24 8.26
CA PRO A 171 -11.26 6.01 8.54
C PRO A 171 -11.28 5.59 10.01
N TRP A 172 -11.28 6.53 10.96
CA TRP A 172 -11.37 6.14 12.38
C TRP A 172 -12.72 5.51 12.73
N GLU A 173 -13.82 5.90 12.07
CA GLU A 173 -15.15 5.31 12.25
C GLU A 173 -15.16 3.88 11.73
N MET A 174 -14.60 3.68 10.53
CA MET A 174 -14.45 2.36 9.93
C MET A 174 -13.55 1.46 10.77
N LEU A 175 -12.46 1.98 11.33
CA LEU A 175 -11.58 1.24 12.23
C LEU A 175 -12.31 0.84 13.53
N ALA A 176 -13.12 1.74 14.10
CA ALA A 176 -13.89 1.45 15.30
C ALA A 176 -14.98 0.39 15.05
N GLU A 177 -15.64 0.42 13.89
CA GLU A 177 -16.57 -0.62 13.45
C GLU A 177 -15.86 -1.96 13.27
N TRP A 178 -14.76 -1.97 12.53
CA TRP A 178 -13.95 -3.15 12.29
C TRP A 178 -13.44 -3.81 13.58
N LEU A 179 -12.93 -3.01 14.53
CA LEU A 179 -12.46 -3.51 15.83
C LEU A 179 -13.57 -4.17 16.65
N ARG A 180 -14.82 -3.69 16.56
CA ARG A 180 -15.97 -4.33 17.22
C ARG A 180 -16.34 -5.64 16.55
N GLU A 181 -16.35 -5.68 15.22
CA GLU A 181 -16.67 -6.90 14.46
C GLU A 181 -15.63 -8.00 14.65
N LYS A 182 -14.35 -7.62 14.73
CA LYS A 182 -13.21 -8.54 14.75
C LYS A 182 -12.63 -8.77 16.14
N GLU A 183 -13.36 -8.41 17.19
CA GLU A 183 -12.81 -8.42 18.54
C GLU A 183 -12.27 -9.81 18.96
N GLN A 184 -12.93 -10.87 18.52
CA GLN A 184 -12.56 -12.26 18.84
C GLN A 184 -11.46 -12.83 17.92
N GLU A 185 -11.21 -12.20 16.77
CA GLU A 185 -10.27 -12.68 15.74
C GLU A 185 -8.91 -11.96 15.80
N ILE A 186 -8.86 -10.76 16.38
CA ILE A 186 -7.64 -9.96 16.45
C ILE A 186 -6.69 -10.51 17.53
N PRO A 187 -5.43 -10.80 17.19
CA PRO A 187 -4.42 -11.20 18.18
C PRO A 187 -4.32 -10.18 19.32
N LEU A 188 -4.31 -10.66 20.58
CA LEU A 188 -4.22 -9.82 21.78
C LEU A 188 -3.09 -8.79 21.74
N ARG A 189 -1.99 -9.08 21.02
CA ARG A 189 -0.83 -8.19 20.86
C ARG A 189 -1.13 -6.91 20.06
N SER A 190 -2.09 -6.93 19.15
CA SER A 190 -2.37 -5.82 18.22
C SER A 190 -3.35 -4.80 18.81
N TRP A 191 -4.13 -5.23 19.82
CA TRP A 191 -5.15 -4.44 20.49
C TRP A 191 -4.67 -3.14 21.14
N PRO A 192 -3.56 -3.11 21.90
CA PRO A 192 -3.16 -1.89 22.60
C PRO A 192 -2.86 -0.74 21.63
N LYS A 193 -2.18 -1.03 20.51
CA LYS A 193 -1.83 -0.02 19.49
C LYS A 193 -3.08 0.58 18.84
N LEU A 194 -4.01 -0.27 18.41
CA LEU A 194 -5.23 0.16 17.73
C LEU A 194 -6.21 0.88 18.68
N LYS A 195 -6.33 0.42 19.93
CA LYS A 195 -7.12 1.12 20.97
C LYS A 195 -6.52 2.47 21.32
N ALA A 196 -5.20 2.58 21.42
CA ALA A 196 -4.53 3.85 21.68
C ALA A 196 -4.80 4.87 20.56
N LEU A 197 -4.72 4.45 19.30
CA LEU A 197 -5.07 5.30 18.15
C LEU A 197 -6.51 5.82 18.24
N LEU A 198 -7.49 4.94 18.48
CA LEU A 198 -8.89 5.36 18.64
C LEU A 198 -9.10 6.30 19.82
N HIS A 199 -8.41 6.05 20.93
CA HIS A 199 -8.51 6.90 22.12
C HIS A 199 -7.98 8.31 21.84
N CYS A 200 -6.86 8.44 21.13
CA CYS A 200 -6.32 9.74 20.71
C CYS A 200 -7.33 10.52 19.85
N HIS A 201 -7.99 9.86 18.88
CA HIS A 201 -9.01 10.51 18.06
C HIS A 201 -10.25 10.93 18.87
N ARG A 202 -10.73 10.07 19.77
CA ARG A 202 -11.90 10.39 20.60
C ARG A 202 -11.63 11.57 21.54
N LEU A 203 -10.45 11.64 22.15
CA LEU A 203 -10.08 12.79 23.00
C LEU A 203 -10.07 14.11 22.21
N ASN A 204 -9.56 14.10 20.99
CA ASN A 204 -9.55 15.28 20.14
C ASN A 204 -10.98 15.76 19.82
N GLN A 205 -11.92 14.84 19.56
CA GLN A 205 -13.33 15.20 19.35
C GLN A 205 -13.97 15.81 20.60
N THR A 206 -13.76 15.22 21.78
CA THR A 206 -14.32 15.77 23.02
C THR A 206 -13.75 17.16 23.35
N LEU A 207 -12.50 17.44 22.99
CA LEU A 207 -11.91 18.77 23.11
C LEU A 207 -12.51 19.78 22.12
N GLU A 208 -12.79 19.37 20.88
CA GLU A 208 -13.43 20.23 19.88
C GLU A 208 -14.90 20.52 20.21
N GLU A 209 -15.63 19.54 20.75
CA GLU A 209 -17.04 19.69 21.17
C GLU A 209 -17.19 20.41 22.52
N GLY A 210 -16.17 20.33 23.38
CA GLY A 210 -16.18 20.85 24.75
C GLY A 210 -15.79 22.32 24.92
N ILE A 211 -15.30 22.99 23.86
CA ILE A 211 -15.06 24.43 23.88
C ILE A 211 -16.30 25.11 23.30
N PRO A 212 -17.22 25.67 24.11
CA PRO A 212 -18.33 26.45 23.59
C PRO A 212 -17.77 27.60 22.75
N ALA A 213 -18.20 27.71 21.50
CA ALA A 213 -17.74 28.68 20.50
C ALA A 213 -17.99 30.18 20.86
N GLY A 214 -18.26 30.50 22.14
CA GLY A 214 -18.64 31.82 22.64
C GLY A 214 -17.70 32.45 23.68
N GLU A 215 -16.66 31.76 24.17
CA GLU A 215 -15.78 32.29 25.23
C GLU A 215 -14.37 32.69 24.80
N THR A 216 -14.14 33.00 23.52
CA THR A 216 -12.97 33.83 23.13
C THR A 216 -13.30 35.32 23.37
N GLY A 217 -13.55 35.63 24.64
CA GLY A 217 -13.81 36.97 25.12
C GLY A 217 -12.62 37.89 24.85
N ARG A 218 -12.87 38.89 24.01
CA ARG A 218 -12.25 40.21 24.00
C ARG A 218 -11.54 40.55 25.32
N ALA A 219 -10.22 40.40 25.35
CA ALA A 219 -9.40 41.26 26.19
C ALA A 219 -9.43 42.65 25.55
N ARG A 220 -10.40 43.49 25.98
CA ARG A 220 -10.30 44.93 25.79
C ARG A 220 -9.24 45.42 26.78
N LEU A 221 -8.10 45.84 26.25
CA LEU A 221 -7.25 46.84 26.91
C LEU A 221 -7.93 48.21 26.82
#